data_AF-A0A0C9YC67-F1
#
_entry.id   AF-A0A0C9YC67-F1
#
_cell.length_a   1.000
_cell.length_b   1.000
_cell.length_c   1.000
_cell.angle_alpha   90.00
_cell.angle_beta   90.00
_cell.angle_gamma   90.00
#
_symmetry.space_group_name_H-M   'P 1'
#
loop_
_entity.id
_entity.type
_entity.pdbx_description
1 polymer ?
#
loop_
_entity_poly.entity_id
_entity_poly.type
_entity_poly.pdbx_seq_one_letter_code
_entity_poly.pdbx_strand_id
1 'polypeptide(L)'
;MYPIFFTLSALLSLAAVHATDQLSGVPSCTFNCPTEDLASFPLGDHSNDGVTLFCSYPAFPGGGAGDFSCKYDSTGALAQDGDAGFCPKAAISSCPEVDHNSPTSQSSATPTARPVTHAPMSDEL
;
A
#
# COMPACT_ATOMS: atom_id res chain seq x y z
N MET A 1 36.50 59.77 -22.72
CA MET A 1 35.16 60.09 -22.20
C MET A 1 34.60 58.84 -21.52
N TYR A 2 34.71 58.79 -20.19
CA TYR A 2 33.93 57.91 -19.30
C TYR A 2 32.52 58.55 -19.09
N PRO A 3 31.46 57.85 -18.62
CA PRO A 3 31.58 56.74 -17.68
C PRO A 3 30.63 55.53 -17.80
N ILE A 4 31.15 54.43 -17.25
CA ILE A 4 30.47 53.44 -16.40
C ILE A 4 29.30 54.07 -15.65
N PHE A 5 28.07 53.54 -15.74
CA PHE A 5 27.04 53.50 -14.68
C PHE A 5 25.72 53.03 -15.30
N PHE A 6 25.37 51.74 -15.19
CA PHE A 6 23.96 51.35 -15.12
C PHE A 6 23.80 50.20 -14.11
N THR A 7 23.67 50.65 -12.87
CA THR A 7 22.71 50.16 -11.86
C THR A 7 22.63 48.65 -11.62
N LEU A 8 23.30 48.25 -10.53
CA LEU A 8 22.81 47.32 -9.52
C LEU A 8 21.26 47.18 -9.57
N SER A 9 20.75 45.99 -9.88
CA SER A 9 19.40 45.59 -9.51
C SER A 9 19.49 44.31 -8.69
N ALA A 10 19.65 44.51 -7.38
CA ALA A 10 19.43 43.50 -6.38
C ALA A 10 17.91 43.29 -6.25
N LEU A 11 17.39 42.19 -6.78
CA LEU A 11 16.06 41.71 -6.44
C LEU A 11 16.20 40.54 -5.47
N LEU A 12 16.16 40.92 -4.19
CA LEU A 12 16.02 40.06 -3.03
C LEU A 12 14.68 39.33 -3.15
N SER A 13 14.69 38.10 -3.69
CA SER A 13 13.49 37.27 -3.70
C SER A 13 13.33 36.64 -2.32
N LEU A 14 12.51 37.26 -1.47
CA LEU A 14 11.97 36.61 -0.27
C LEU A 14 11.10 35.43 -0.73
N ALA A 15 11.66 34.23 -0.75
CA ALA A 15 10.85 33.03 -0.72
C ALA A 15 10.26 32.93 0.68
N ALA A 16 9.01 33.38 0.84
CA ALA A 16 8.21 33.07 2.01
C ALA A 16 8.10 31.54 2.09
N VAL A 17 8.87 30.94 3.01
CA VAL A 17 8.69 29.55 3.40
C VAL A 17 7.34 29.49 4.09
N HIS A 18 6.29 29.21 3.32
CA HIS A 18 5.04 28.75 3.89
C HIS A 18 5.33 27.35 4.45
N ALA A 19 5.74 27.31 5.71
CA ALA A 19 5.53 26.13 6.53
C ALA A 19 4.01 25.94 6.58
N THR A 20 3.48 25.11 5.70
CA THR A 20 2.14 24.57 5.88
C THR A 20 2.17 23.84 7.21
N ASP A 21 1.37 24.31 8.16
CA ASP A 21 1.02 23.59 9.38
C ASP A 21 0.76 22.13 8.99
N GLN A 22 1.71 21.27 9.32
CA GLN A 22 1.53 19.83 9.28
C GLN A 22 0.50 19.55 10.37
N LEU A 23 -0.77 19.42 9.96
CA LEU A 23 -1.88 18.94 10.78
C LEU A 23 -1.49 17.58 11.37
N SER A 24 -0.78 17.62 12.49
CA SER A 24 -0.37 16.47 13.27
C SER A 24 -1.57 16.05 14.10
N GLY A 25 -2.28 15.03 13.64
CA GLY A 25 -3.34 14.44 14.46
C GLY A 25 -4.35 13.56 13.75
N VAL A 26 -4.49 13.65 12.43
CA VAL A 26 -5.35 12.69 11.71
C VAL A 26 -4.46 11.53 11.25
N PRO A 27 -4.69 10.30 11.73
CA PRO A 27 -4.01 9.13 11.16
C PRO A 27 -4.37 9.05 9.68
N SER A 28 -3.39 9.31 8.81
CA SER A 28 -3.55 9.11 7.38
C SER A 28 -3.35 7.63 7.08
N CYS A 29 -4.31 7.02 6.39
CA CYS A 29 -4.10 5.69 5.83
C CYS A 29 -3.07 5.75 4.70
N THR A 30 -2.16 4.79 4.66
CA THR A 30 -1.22 4.60 3.55
C THR A 30 -1.69 3.45 2.68
N PHE A 31 -1.55 3.58 1.37
CA PHE A 31 -1.88 2.50 0.43
C PHE A 31 -0.61 1.77 -0.03
N ASN A 32 -0.73 0.45 -0.15
CA ASN A 32 0.31 -0.47 -0.57
C ASN A 32 -0.17 -1.33 -1.75
N CYS A 33 0.76 -1.75 -2.61
CA CYS A 33 0.46 -2.65 -3.71
C CYS A 33 -0.07 -4.00 -3.20
N PRO A 34 -1.09 -4.57 -3.85
CA PRO A 34 -1.42 -5.99 -3.68
C PRO A 34 -0.19 -6.87 -3.91
N THR A 35 -0.04 -7.94 -3.13
CA THR A 35 1.10 -8.85 -3.24
C THR A 35 1.13 -9.63 -4.55
N GLU A 36 -0.04 -9.81 -5.17
CA GLU A 36 -0.24 -10.47 -6.46
C GLU A 36 -1.36 -9.76 -7.23
N ASP A 37 -1.35 -9.90 -8.56
CA ASP A 37 -2.49 -9.53 -9.41
C ASP A 37 -3.59 -10.62 -9.41
N LEU A 38 -4.66 -10.45 -10.19
CA LEU A 38 -5.73 -11.44 -10.32
C LEU A 38 -5.33 -12.68 -11.14
N ALA A 39 -4.18 -12.67 -11.80
CA ALA A 39 -3.58 -13.82 -12.48
C ALA A 39 -2.55 -14.57 -11.60
N SER A 40 -2.38 -14.14 -10.34
CA SER A 40 -1.42 -14.68 -9.37
C SER A 40 0.05 -14.45 -9.74
N PHE A 41 0.37 -13.41 -10.49
CA PHE A 41 1.76 -12.98 -10.65
C PHE A 41 2.19 -12.12 -9.46
N PRO A 42 3.41 -12.35 -8.92
CA PRO A 42 3.88 -11.65 -7.72
C PRO A 42 4.23 -10.20 -8.01
N LEU A 43 4.11 -9.36 -6.98
CA LEU A 43 4.55 -7.96 -7.01
C LEU A 43 6.05 -7.87 -7.31
N GLY A 44 6.38 -7.11 -8.36
CA GLY A 44 7.73 -6.71 -8.71
C GLY A 44 8.04 -5.29 -8.23
N ASP A 45 8.52 -4.48 -9.16
CA ASP A 45 8.83 -3.07 -8.90
C ASP A 45 7.57 -2.27 -8.59
N HIS A 46 7.67 -1.41 -7.60
CA HIS A 46 6.58 -0.52 -7.22
C HIS A 46 7.09 0.83 -6.72
N SER A 47 6.25 1.85 -6.83
CA SER A 47 6.53 3.18 -6.30
C SER A 47 5.25 3.83 -5.79
N ASN A 48 5.40 4.66 -4.77
CA ASN A 48 4.30 5.44 -4.19
C ASN A 48 4.80 6.87 -3.97
N ASP A 49 4.20 7.83 -4.67
CA ASP A 49 4.50 9.26 -4.53
C ASP A 49 3.45 10.01 -3.67
N GLY A 50 2.51 9.28 -3.08
CA GLY A 50 1.38 9.80 -2.29
C GLY A 50 0.16 10.20 -3.12
N VAL A 51 0.28 10.27 -4.45
CA VAL A 51 -0.81 10.61 -5.38
C VAL A 51 -1.13 9.46 -6.31
N THR A 52 -0.08 8.76 -6.77
CA THR A 52 -0.13 7.60 -7.65
C THR A 52 0.69 6.48 -7.00
N LEU A 53 0.06 5.32 -6.91
CA LEU A 53 0.71 4.07 -6.53
C LEU A 53 0.86 3.22 -7.79
N PHE A 54 2.10 2.96 -8.20
CA PHE A 54 2.43 2.08 -9.32
C PHE A 54 2.88 0.72 -8.81
N CYS A 55 2.32 -0.35 -9.37
CA CYS A 55 2.63 -1.74 -9.02
C CYS A 55 2.86 -2.53 -10.32
N SER A 56 4.03 -3.18 -10.48
CA SER A 56 4.25 -4.13 -11.57
C SER A 56 4.09 -5.58 -11.13
N TYR A 57 3.58 -6.41 -12.04
CA TYR A 57 3.33 -7.84 -11.84
C TYR A 57 3.96 -8.63 -13.00
N PRO A 58 5.29 -8.75 -13.03
CA PRO A 58 5.99 -9.33 -14.17
C PRO A 58 5.64 -10.81 -14.36
N ALA A 59 5.00 -11.13 -15.49
CA ALA A 59 4.68 -12.52 -15.84
C ALA A 59 5.92 -13.36 -16.19
N PHE A 60 7.02 -12.71 -16.57
CA PHE A 60 8.28 -13.36 -16.95
C PHE A 60 9.49 -12.59 -16.39
N PRO A 61 10.60 -13.29 -16.06
CA PRO A 61 11.85 -12.63 -15.67
C PRO A 61 12.36 -11.70 -16.78
N GLY A 62 12.69 -10.45 -16.42
CA GLY A 62 13.24 -9.47 -17.35
C GLY A 62 12.20 -8.74 -18.23
N GLY A 63 10.90 -8.93 -17.98
CA GLY A 63 9.86 -8.06 -18.53
C GLY A 63 10.03 -6.61 -18.04
N GLY A 64 9.63 -5.63 -18.85
CA GLY A 64 9.68 -4.24 -18.44
C GLY A 64 8.65 -3.97 -17.34
N ALA A 65 9.00 -3.14 -16.36
CA ALA A 65 8.10 -2.84 -15.24
C ALA A 65 6.73 -2.29 -15.68
N GLY A 66 6.62 -1.70 -16.88
CA GLY A 66 5.35 -1.18 -17.41
C GLY A 66 4.47 -2.18 -18.15
N ASP A 67 4.96 -3.39 -18.47
CA ASP A 67 4.28 -4.31 -19.39
C ASP A 67 3.05 -4.99 -18.77
N PHE A 68 3.10 -5.24 -17.46
CA PHE A 68 2.02 -5.79 -16.64
C PHE A 68 1.97 -4.96 -15.37
N SER A 69 1.15 -3.90 -15.37
CA SER A 69 1.16 -2.94 -14.28
C SER A 69 -0.22 -2.38 -13.93
N CYS A 70 -0.38 -2.05 -12.66
CA CYS A 70 -1.56 -1.44 -12.11
C CYS A 70 -1.18 -0.09 -11.50
N LYS A 71 -1.98 0.95 -11.77
CA LYS A 71 -1.85 2.24 -11.09
C LYS A 71 -3.09 2.54 -10.29
N TYR A 72 -2.89 2.94 -9.05
CA TYR A 72 -3.94 3.36 -8.14
C TYR A 72 -3.80 4.84 -7.83
N ASP A 73 -4.92 5.51 -7.60
CA ASP A 73 -4.94 6.90 -7.16
C ASP A 73 -4.71 7.04 -5.65
N SER A 74 -4.74 8.28 -5.16
CA SER A 74 -4.55 8.61 -3.75
C SER A 74 -5.65 8.07 -2.81
N THR A 75 -6.76 7.58 -3.36
CA THR A 75 -7.82 6.90 -2.60
C THR A 75 -7.64 5.37 -2.57
N GLY A 76 -6.61 4.87 -3.25
CA GLY A 76 -6.35 3.45 -3.43
C GLY A 76 -7.24 2.79 -4.49
N ALA A 77 -8.01 3.55 -5.26
CA ALA A 77 -8.83 3.01 -6.34
C ALA A 77 -8.01 2.80 -7.61
N LEU A 78 -8.33 1.75 -8.38
CA LEU A 78 -7.65 1.49 -9.65
C LEU A 78 -7.91 2.63 -10.65
N ALA A 79 -6.86 3.37 -10.97
CA ALA A 79 -6.87 4.50 -11.89
C ALA A 79 -6.50 4.09 -13.31
N GLN A 80 -5.57 3.14 -13.46
CA GLN A 80 -5.15 2.60 -14.76
C GLN A 80 -4.87 1.10 -14.66
N ASP A 81 -5.52 0.35 -15.54
CA ASP A 81 -5.28 -1.08 -15.76
C ASP A 81 -4.34 -1.26 -16.95
N GLY A 82 -3.08 -1.56 -16.68
CA GLY A 82 -2.05 -1.89 -17.67
C GLY A 82 -1.77 -3.39 -17.71
N ASP A 83 -2.70 -4.23 -17.26
CA ASP A 83 -2.49 -5.67 -17.06
C ASP A 83 -3.66 -6.48 -17.61
N ALA A 84 -4.19 -6.07 -18.77
CA ALA A 84 -5.23 -6.78 -19.51
C ALA A 84 -6.50 -7.16 -18.71
N GLY A 85 -6.83 -6.43 -17.63
CA GLY A 85 -7.98 -6.73 -16.78
C GLY A 85 -7.65 -7.45 -15.48
N PHE A 86 -6.39 -7.82 -15.24
CA PHE A 86 -5.96 -8.58 -14.07
C PHE A 86 -5.58 -7.70 -12.88
N CYS A 87 -5.66 -6.38 -13.00
CA CYS A 87 -5.47 -5.49 -11.87
C CYS A 87 -6.59 -5.65 -10.82
N PRO A 88 -6.23 -5.87 -9.53
CA PRO A 88 -7.15 -5.69 -8.42
C PRO A 88 -7.81 -4.31 -8.46
N LYS A 89 -9.08 -4.21 -8.04
CA LYS A 89 -9.83 -2.94 -8.10
C LYS A 89 -9.44 -1.94 -7.02
N ALA A 90 -8.74 -2.39 -5.98
CA ALA A 90 -8.27 -1.56 -4.89
C ALA A 90 -6.87 -1.98 -4.42
N ALA A 91 -6.09 -0.99 -4.02
CA ALA A 91 -4.84 -1.16 -3.29
C ALA A 91 -5.12 -1.59 -1.83
N ILE A 92 -4.08 -2.09 -1.15
CA ILE A 92 -4.17 -2.47 0.26
C ILE A 92 -4.04 -1.22 1.14
N SER A 93 -5.08 -0.90 1.91
CA SER A 93 -5.04 0.18 2.89
C SER A 93 -4.37 -0.28 4.19
N SER A 94 -3.48 0.56 4.72
CA SER A 94 -2.83 0.40 6.02
C SER A 94 -3.05 1.69 6.81
N CYS A 95 -4.11 1.69 7.62
CA CYS A 95 -4.40 2.78 8.54
C CYS A 95 -3.76 2.47 9.90
N PRO A 96 -3.13 3.44 10.57
CA PRO A 96 -2.85 3.31 11.99
C PRO A 96 -4.18 3.06 12.70
N GLU A 97 -4.33 1.90 13.32
CA GLU A 97 -5.47 1.65 14.19
C GLU A 97 -5.36 2.63 15.37
N VAL A 98 -6.31 3.56 15.48
CA VAL A 98 -6.41 4.40 16.67
C VAL A 98 -6.95 3.50 17.76
N ASP A 99 -6.05 2.88 18.53
CA ASP A 99 -6.40 2.12 19.73
C ASP A 99 -7.15 3.04 20.71
N HIS A 100 -8.47 3.10 20.60
CA HIS A 100 -9.32 3.77 21.57
C HIS A 100 -9.87 2.84 22.66
N ASN A 101 -9.65 1.51 22.54
CA ASN A 101 -9.75 0.48 23.59
C ASN A 101 -9.77 -0.90 22.90
N SER A 102 -8.63 -1.52 22.68
CA SER A 102 -8.58 -2.94 22.31
C SER A 102 -8.37 -3.79 23.55
N PRO A 103 -9.39 -4.51 24.08
CA PRO A 103 -9.13 -5.63 24.95
C PRO A 103 -8.43 -6.70 24.11
N THR A 104 -7.18 -7.02 24.47
CA THR A 104 -6.42 -8.22 24.10
C THR A 104 -7.14 -9.17 23.15
N SER A 105 -6.73 -9.17 21.87
CA SER A 105 -6.98 -10.29 20.99
C SER A 105 -6.27 -11.52 21.60
N GLN A 106 -7.02 -12.26 22.41
CA GLN A 106 -6.62 -13.57 22.87
C GLN A 106 -6.44 -14.43 21.62
N SER A 107 -5.18 -14.65 21.28
CA SER A 107 -4.71 -15.81 20.54
C SER A 107 -5.50 -17.01 21.05
N SER A 108 -6.45 -17.47 20.23
CA SER A 108 -7.14 -18.74 20.47
C SER A 108 -6.15 -19.85 20.17
N ALA A 109 -5.22 -20.06 21.10
CA ALA A 109 -4.55 -21.33 21.24
C ALA A 109 -5.62 -22.34 21.67
N THR A 110 -6.16 -23.09 20.71
CA THR A 110 -7.00 -24.25 21.00
C THR A 110 -6.16 -25.25 21.81
N PRO A 111 -6.50 -25.51 23.10
CA PRO A 111 -5.82 -26.55 23.86
C PRO A 111 -6.47 -27.89 23.52
N THR A 112 -5.63 -28.83 23.07
CA THR A 112 -5.85 -30.27 22.96
C THR A 112 -6.63 -30.88 24.14
N ALA A 113 -7.65 -31.70 23.87
CA ALA A 113 -8.03 -32.83 24.73
C ALA A 113 -8.81 -33.93 23.98
N ARG A 114 -8.22 -35.14 23.95
CA ARG A 114 -8.84 -36.50 23.83
C ARG A 114 -9.79 -36.75 25.04
N PRO A 115 -10.43 -37.92 25.27
CA PRO A 115 -10.71 -39.14 24.47
C PRO A 115 -12.17 -39.67 24.64
N VAL A 116 -12.66 -40.66 23.85
CA VAL A 116 -13.60 -41.69 24.37
C VAL A 116 -13.42 -43.02 23.60
N THR A 117 -13.14 -44.07 24.37
CA THR A 117 -13.14 -45.49 24.00
C THR A 117 -14.57 -45.99 23.76
N HIS A 118 -14.87 -46.60 22.61
CA HIS A 118 -16.06 -47.43 22.43
C HIS A 118 -15.67 -48.91 22.33
N ALA A 119 -16.22 -49.73 23.22
CA ALA A 119 -16.08 -51.17 23.24
C ALA A 119 -16.86 -51.84 22.08
N PRO A 120 -16.39 -52.98 21.55
CA PRO A 120 -17.21 -53.83 20.69
C PRO A 120 -18.23 -54.61 21.53
N MET A 121 -19.50 -54.49 21.16
CA MET A 121 -20.60 -55.33 21.66
C MET A 121 -20.61 -56.63 20.84
N SER A 122 -20.52 -57.77 21.52
CA SER A 122 -20.80 -59.09 20.96
C SER A 122 -22.29 -59.41 21.13
N ASP A 123 -22.88 -60.07 20.13
CA ASP A 123 -23.98 -61.09 20.16
C ASP A 123 -24.68 -61.08 18.77
N GLU A 124 -24.39 -62.04 17.89
CA GLU A 124 -25.10 -63.33 17.71
C GLU A 124 -26.55 -63.18 17.20
N LEU A 125 -26.73 -63.30 15.86
CA LEU A 125 -27.59 -64.31 15.22
C LEU A 125 -27.26 -64.45 13.73
#